data_AF-A0AAJ6YVB5-F1
#
_entry.id   AF-A0AAJ6YVB5-F1
#
_cell.length_a   1.000
_cell.length_b   1.000
_cell.length_c   1.000
_cell.angle_alpha   90.00
_cell.angle_beta   90.00
_cell.angle_gamma   90.00
#
_symmetry.space_group_name_H-M   'P 1'
#
loop_
_entity.id
_entity.type
_entity.pdbx_description
1 polymer ?
#
loop_
_entity_poly.entity_id
_entity_poly.type
_entity_poly.pdbx_seq_one_letter_code
_entity_poly.pdbx_strand_id
1 'polypeptide(L)'
;MELECSESKQNSSTTKYESSFIITSSNWEINNNKCFDDCISTVSILQAPDRISLEDIVSLDTCVALKSCSSEESCKLEFKIINQQKIARIALASEASVLEFFKQSGEYATTIFAEFIDEFQDHSVYLAEAVIEPPSTEASIKFTRRKNKGTTMWIYGIRLILTESILDSSKNMFDLDVINNLLINTNQPNYDKIEMARKVLESYASSENNSYEGDMAKHLQKIATINHKTDNFLTNHKSAENIQQNIIKKIESTQHNNDSASQDYFDLKTYIDNKFSSLEKKLTEQIELMDQNTNKKLDRISNYLELIIKSK
;
A
#
# COMPACT_ATOMS: atom_id res chain seq x y z
N MET A 1 -0.55 -48.84 -9.35
CA MET A 1 -0.53 -48.29 -10.71
C MET A 1 -0.34 -46.81 -10.51
N GLU A 2 0.93 -46.43 -10.35
CA GLU A 2 1.39 -45.07 -10.08
C GLU A 2 1.39 -44.30 -11.40
N LEU A 3 0.84 -43.09 -11.40
CA LEU A 3 0.93 -42.16 -12.52
C LEU A 3 1.80 -41.00 -12.09
N GLU A 4 3.04 -41.02 -12.59
CA GLU A 4 4.01 -39.93 -12.59
C GLU A 4 3.43 -38.74 -13.38
N CYS A 5 3.36 -37.57 -12.75
CA CYS A 5 3.06 -36.33 -13.46
C CYS A 5 4.39 -35.65 -13.83
N SER A 6 4.59 -35.47 -15.12
CA SER A 6 5.86 -35.05 -15.74
C SER A 6 6.05 -33.54 -15.67
N GLU A 7 7.23 -33.11 -15.23
CA GLU A 7 7.70 -31.73 -15.34
C GLU A 7 7.94 -31.33 -16.80
N SER A 8 7.56 -30.11 -17.17
CA SER A 8 8.23 -29.39 -18.26
C SER A 8 8.37 -27.90 -17.95
N LYS A 9 9.62 -27.43 -17.95
CA LYS A 9 10.03 -26.02 -17.96
C LYS A 9 10.38 -25.62 -19.39
N GLN A 10 10.05 -24.39 -19.81
CA GLN A 10 11.04 -23.36 -20.19
C GLN A 10 10.42 -22.03 -20.69
N ASN A 11 10.74 -20.96 -19.93
CA ASN A 11 11.27 -19.64 -20.31
C ASN A 11 10.66 -18.79 -21.44
N SER A 12 10.29 -17.55 -21.08
CA SER A 12 10.84 -16.35 -21.75
C SER A 12 10.97 -15.17 -20.76
N SER A 13 12.03 -14.40 -20.92
CA SER A 13 12.57 -13.39 -20.00
C SER A 13 12.10 -11.98 -20.34
N THR A 14 11.93 -11.10 -19.33
CA THR A 14 12.58 -9.76 -19.29
C THR A 14 12.29 -8.97 -17.99
N THR A 15 13.35 -8.70 -17.23
CA THR A 15 13.64 -7.48 -16.43
C THR A 15 12.57 -6.89 -15.49
N LYS A 16 12.64 -7.28 -14.20
CA LYS A 16 12.65 -6.41 -13.00
C LYS A 16 12.69 -7.30 -11.74
N TYR A 17 13.88 -7.63 -11.24
CA TYR A 17 14.01 -8.22 -9.90
C TYR A 17 14.36 -7.09 -8.92
N GLU A 18 13.37 -6.28 -8.58
CA GLU A 18 13.27 -5.90 -7.16
C GLU A 18 12.90 -7.21 -6.46
N SER A 19 13.77 -7.71 -5.60
CA SER A 19 13.51 -8.91 -4.82
C SER A 19 12.26 -8.66 -3.99
N SER A 20 11.11 -9.21 -4.41
CA SER A 20 9.90 -9.20 -3.59
C SER A 20 10.26 -9.80 -2.24
N PHE A 21 10.02 -9.05 -1.17
CA PHE A 21 10.26 -9.51 0.20
C PHE A 21 9.12 -10.42 0.70
N ILE A 22 8.20 -10.78 -0.20
CA ILE A 22 7.04 -11.63 0.08
C ILE A 22 7.23 -12.90 -0.74
N ILE A 23 7.25 -14.02 -0.04
CA ILE A 23 7.22 -15.35 -0.65
C ILE A 23 5.80 -15.86 -0.51
N THR A 24 5.18 -16.21 -1.64
CA THR A 24 3.80 -16.72 -1.68
C THR A 24 3.78 -18.14 -2.20
N SER A 25 3.03 -19.03 -1.54
CA SER A 25 2.83 -20.42 -1.96
C SER A 25 1.36 -20.82 -1.85
N SER A 26 0.91 -21.72 -2.72
CA SER A 26 -0.43 -22.28 -2.67
C SER A 26 -0.42 -23.76 -3.01
N ASN A 27 -1.40 -24.51 -2.49
CA ASN A 27 -1.67 -25.88 -2.94
C ASN A 27 -2.46 -25.92 -4.26
N TRP A 28 -2.95 -24.78 -4.74
CA TRP A 28 -3.65 -24.65 -6.02
C TRP A 28 -2.76 -23.96 -7.05
N GLU A 29 -2.97 -24.30 -8.33
CA GLU A 29 -2.19 -23.75 -9.44
C GLU A 29 -2.87 -22.52 -10.03
N ILE A 30 -2.08 -21.58 -10.52
CA ILE A 30 -2.59 -20.43 -11.24
C ILE A 30 -3.04 -20.87 -12.64
N ASN A 31 -4.25 -20.50 -13.03
CA ASN A 31 -4.91 -20.92 -14.27
C ASN A 31 -5.02 -19.78 -15.31
N ASN A 32 -4.37 -18.65 -15.07
CA ASN A 32 -4.26 -17.55 -16.03
C ASN A 32 -2.79 -17.13 -16.21
N ASN A 33 -2.53 -16.18 -17.12
CA ASN A 33 -1.18 -15.71 -17.43
C ASN A 33 -0.62 -14.73 -16.38
N LYS A 34 -0.86 -15.00 -15.09
CA LYS A 34 -0.44 -14.15 -13.96
C LYS A 34 0.37 -14.93 -12.94
N CYS A 35 0.90 -14.23 -11.95
CA CYS A 35 1.57 -14.78 -10.78
C CYS A 35 0.91 -14.31 -9.48
N PHE A 36 1.30 -14.88 -8.35
CA PHE A 36 0.78 -14.46 -7.04
C PHE A 36 1.17 -13.03 -6.67
N ASP A 37 2.33 -12.56 -7.13
CA ASP A 37 2.78 -11.20 -6.85
C ASP A 37 1.86 -10.15 -7.51
N ASP A 38 1.21 -10.52 -8.63
CA ASP A 38 0.25 -9.62 -9.30
C ASP A 38 -1.00 -9.37 -8.44
N CYS A 39 -1.40 -10.31 -7.58
CA CYS A 39 -2.59 -10.15 -6.75
C CYS A 39 -2.34 -9.54 -5.38
N ILE A 40 -1.07 -9.37 -4.99
CA ILE A 40 -0.69 -8.94 -3.64
C ILE A 40 -0.22 -7.48 -3.67
N SER A 41 -0.91 -6.64 -2.92
CA SER A 41 -0.50 -5.28 -2.60
C SER A 41 -0.09 -5.18 -1.13
N THR A 42 0.78 -4.21 -0.81
CA THR A 42 1.18 -3.94 0.57
C THR A 42 0.95 -2.49 0.96
N VAL A 43 0.67 -2.25 2.23
CA VAL A 43 0.58 -0.91 2.81
C VAL A 43 1.10 -0.92 4.25
N SER A 44 1.72 0.18 4.68
CA SER A 44 2.13 0.35 6.09
C SER A 44 0.90 0.49 6.99
N ILE A 45 0.96 -0.09 8.19
CA ILE A 45 -0.10 0.02 9.20
C ILE A 45 -0.42 1.48 9.56
N LEU A 46 0.56 2.40 9.49
CA LEU A 46 0.33 3.83 9.76
C LEU A 46 -0.48 4.53 8.66
N GLN A 47 -0.47 4.00 7.45
CA GLN A 47 -1.15 4.57 6.27
C GLN A 47 -2.43 3.81 5.94
N ALA A 48 -2.65 2.65 6.54
CA ALA A 48 -3.81 1.83 6.29
C ALA A 48 -5.05 2.48 6.91
N PRO A 49 -6.17 2.59 6.17
CA PRO A 49 -7.42 3.04 6.75
C PRO A 49 -7.93 2.05 7.80
N ASP A 50 -8.76 2.53 8.73
CA ASP A 50 -9.41 1.68 9.73
C ASP A 50 -10.30 0.60 9.09
N ARG A 51 -10.90 0.92 7.93
CA ARG A 51 -11.71 0.00 7.13
C ARG A 51 -11.25 0.03 5.69
N ILE A 52 -11.05 -1.14 5.11
CA ILE A 52 -10.59 -1.27 3.73
C ILE A 52 -11.81 -1.40 2.81
N SER A 53 -11.83 -0.62 1.73
CA SER A 53 -12.88 -0.69 0.72
C SER A 53 -12.54 -1.71 -0.39
N LEU A 54 -13.50 -2.06 -1.24
CA LEU A 54 -13.22 -2.94 -2.39
C LEU A 54 -12.23 -2.30 -3.38
N GLU A 55 -12.37 -1.00 -3.61
CA GLU A 55 -11.56 -0.21 -4.56
C GLU A 55 -10.07 -0.16 -4.16
N ASP A 56 -9.80 -0.31 -2.86
CA ASP A 56 -8.46 -0.38 -2.29
C ASP A 56 -7.73 -1.70 -2.57
N ILE A 57 -8.45 -2.75 -3.00
CA ILE A 57 -7.93 -4.11 -3.14
C ILE A 57 -7.99 -4.56 -4.60
N VAL A 58 -9.05 -4.21 -5.32
CA VAL A 58 -9.38 -4.80 -6.62
C VAL A 58 -8.97 -3.88 -7.76
N SER A 59 -8.20 -4.44 -8.69
CA SER A 59 -7.93 -3.89 -10.01
C SER A 59 -7.99 -5.01 -11.05
N LEU A 60 -8.09 -4.65 -12.34
CA LEU A 60 -8.05 -5.66 -13.42
C LEU A 60 -6.73 -6.44 -13.42
N ASP A 61 -5.66 -5.82 -12.94
CA ASP A 61 -4.33 -6.39 -12.90
C ASP A 61 -4.14 -7.34 -11.71
N THR A 62 -4.91 -7.20 -10.63
CA THR A 62 -4.81 -8.06 -9.44
C THR A 62 -5.61 -9.36 -9.50
N CYS A 63 -6.52 -9.51 -10.47
CA CYS A 63 -7.38 -10.69 -10.57
C CYS A 63 -6.61 -11.96 -11.00
N VAL A 64 -6.54 -12.96 -10.12
CA VAL A 64 -5.89 -14.26 -10.37
C VAL A 64 -6.93 -15.39 -10.29
N ALA A 65 -6.91 -16.27 -11.29
CA ALA A 65 -7.69 -17.49 -11.28
C ALA A 65 -6.86 -18.64 -10.72
N LEU A 66 -7.36 -19.30 -9.69
CA LEU A 66 -6.76 -20.51 -9.14
C LEU A 66 -7.55 -21.73 -9.59
N LYS A 67 -6.85 -22.84 -9.81
CA LYS A 67 -7.42 -24.12 -10.18
C LYS A 67 -6.86 -25.22 -9.29
N SER A 68 -7.76 -26.03 -8.78
CA SER A 68 -7.41 -27.22 -8.03
C SER A 68 -7.00 -28.35 -8.95
N CYS A 69 -5.93 -29.06 -8.57
CA CYS A 69 -5.53 -30.32 -9.19
C CYS A 69 -6.35 -31.52 -8.67
N SER A 70 -6.99 -31.38 -7.49
CA SER A 70 -7.83 -32.41 -6.86
C SER A 70 -9.20 -31.84 -6.47
N SER A 71 -10.27 -32.63 -6.57
CA SER A 71 -11.63 -32.11 -6.32
C SER A 71 -11.98 -31.88 -4.84
N GLU A 72 -11.17 -32.36 -3.90
CA GLU A 72 -11.57 -32.48 -2.49
C GLU A 72 -10.83 -31.52 -1.54
N GLU A 73 -9.68 -30.96 -1.93
CA GLU A 73 -8.91 -30.09 -1.06
C GLU A 73 -9.33 -28.62 -1.14
N SER A 74 -9.49 -27.97 0.00
CA SER A 74 -9.67 -26.51 0.07
C SER A 74 -8.41 -25.80 -0.39
N CYS A 75 -8.58 -24.69 -1.12
CA CYS A 75 -7.46 -23.81 -1.47
C CYS A 75 -6.81 -23.27 -0.19
N LYS A 76 -5.49 -23.31 -0.12
CA LYS A 76 -4.65 -22.72 0.91
C LYS A 76 -3.63 -21.81 0.24
N LEU A 77 -3.51 -20.58 0.73
CA LEU A 77 -2.54 -19.60 0.27
C LEU A 77 -1.70 -19.17 1.48
N GLU A 78 -0.38 -19.16 1.33
CA GLU A 78 0.56 -18.87 2.40
C GLU A 78 1.47 -17.71 1.99
N PHE A 79 1.76 -16.83 2.94
CA PHE A 79 2.64 -15.68 2.78
C PHE A 79 3.75 -15.75 3.80
N LYS A 80 4.97 -15.42 3.37
CA LYS A 80 6.13 -15.30 4.21
C LYS A 80 6.90 -14.02 3.90
N ILE A 81 7.03 -13.17 4.90
CA ILE A 81 7.71 -11.87 4.83
C ILE A 81 9.16 -12.04 5.28
N ILE A 82 10.12 -11.64 4.44
CA ILE A 82 11.56 -11.81 4.70
C ILE A 82 12.29 -10.52 5.10
N ASN A 83 11.65 -9.35 5.03
CA ASN A 83 12.26 -8.04 5.32
C ASN A 83 12.05 -7.53 6.75
N GLN A 84 11.89 -8.43 7.73
CA GLN A 84 11.66 -8.12 9.16
C GLN A 84 10.35 -7.38 9.49
N GLN A 85 9.53 -7.02 8.49
CA GLN A 85 8.17 -6.57 8.72
C GLN A 85 7.28 -7.75 9.14
N LYS A 86 6.15 -7.44 9.77
CA LYS A 86 5.14 -8.42 10.17
C LYS A 86 3.79 -8.06 9.58
N ILE A 87 3.03 -9.07 9.22
CA ILE A 87 1.65 -8.97 8.77
C ILE A 87 0.78 -8.70 10.00
N ALA A 88 0.12 -7.55 10.02
CA ALA A 88 -0.77 -7.13 11.10
C ALA A 88 -2.25 -7.26 10.71
N ARG A 89 -2.59 -6.95 9.46
CA ARG A 89 -3.94 -7.17 8.90
C ARG A 89 -3.84 -7.75 7.49
N ILE A 90 -4.84 -8.51 7.11
CA ILE A 90 -5.01 -9.06 5.76
C ILE A 90 -6.40 -8.69 5.29
N ALA A 91 -6.50 -8.00 4.17
CA ALA A 91 -7.75 -7.78 3.46
C ALA A 91 -7.72 -8.50 2.11
N LEU A 92 -8.83 -9.08 1.70
CA LEU A 92 -8.92 -9.81 0.45
C LEU A 92 -10.31 -9.72 -0.16
N ALA A 93 -10.35 -9.71 -1.49
CA ALA A 93 -11.57 -9.87 -2.27
C ALA A 93 -11.49 -11.21 -3.04
N SER A 94 -12.46 -12.10 -2.84
CA SER A 94 -12.47 -13.43 -3.47
C SER A 94 -13.89 -13.99 -3.64
N GLU A 95 -14.01 -15.14 -4.29
CA GLU A 95 -15.28 -15.87 -4.38
C GLU A 95 -15.64 -16.69 -3.13
N ALA A 96 -14.75 -16.74 -2.13
CA ALA A 96 -14.99 -17.49 -0.91
C ALA A 96 -15.77 -16.65 0.12
N SER A 97 -16.88 -17.23 0.57
CA SER A 97 -17.76 -16.66 1.60
C SER A 97 -17.26 -16.91 3.04
N VAL A 98 -16.43 -17.94 3.24
CA VAL A 98 -15.86 -18.27 4.55
C VAL A 98 -14.39 -18.58 4.39
N LEU A 99 -13.57 -17.92 5.21
CA LEU A 99 -12.12 -18.03 5.19
C LEU A 99 -11.59 -18.29 6.61
N GLU A 100 -10.63 -19.20 6.72
CA GLU A 100 -9.87 -19.44 7.94
C GLU A 100 -8.48 -18.84 7.78
N PHE A 101 -8.04 -18.07 8.77
CA PHE A 101 -6.72 -17.45 8.80
C PHE A 101 -5.84 -18.14 9.84
N PHE A 102 -4.57 -18.32 9.51
CA PHE A 102 -3.56 -18.92 10.36
C PHE A 102 -2.32 -18.04 10.39
N LYS A 103 -1.57 -18.08 11.50
CA LYS A 103 -0.30 -17.38 11.70
C LYS A 103 0.87 -18.33 11.42
N GLN A 104 2.06 -17.89 11.81
CA GLN A 104 3.28 -18.70 11.82
C GLN A 104 3.07 -20.07 12.46
N SER A 105 3.74 -21.07 11.91
CA SER A 105 3.65 -22.47 12.33
C SER A 105 2.26 -23.10 12.22
N GLY A 106 1.34 -22.48 11.44
CA GLY A 106 -0.02 -22.98 11.25
C GLY A 106 -0.94 -22.78 12.46
N GLU A 107 -0.59 -21.89 13.39
CA GLU A 107 -1.47 -21.52 14.50
C GLU A 107 -2.76 -20.91 13.96
N TYR A 108 -3.91 -21.44 14.36
CA TYR A 108 -5.21 -20.89 13.97
C TYR A 108 -5.41 -19.49 14.58
N ALA A 109 -5.73 -18.51 13.73
CA ALA A 109 -5.99 -17.13 14.15
C ALA A 109 -7.49 -16.86 14.30
N THR A 110 -8.25 -17.00 13.21
CA THR A 110 -9.67 -16.65 13.19
C THR A 110 -10.38 -17.23 11.96
N THR A 111 -11.71 -17.26 12.00
CA THR A 111 -12.58 -17.53 10.85
C THR A 111 -13.39 -16.28 10.55
N ILE A 112 -13.38 -15.84 9.29
CA ILE A 112 -14.14 -14.69 8.82
C ILE A 112 -15.24 -15.16 7.87
N PHE A 113 -16.45 -14.69 8.15
CA PHE A 113 -17.57 -14.73 7.21
C PHE A 113 -17.51 -13.45 6.39
N ALA A 114 -17.13 -13.59 5.12
CA ALA A 114 -16.86 -12.47 4.25
C ALA A 114 -18.16 -11.70 3.90
N GLU A 115 -18.06 -10.39 3.79
CA GLU A 115 -19.16 -9.52 3.39
C GLU A 115 -19.43 -9.72 1.90
N PHE A 116 -20.69 -10.01 1.55
CA PHE A 116 -21.11 -10.10 0.16
C PHE A 116 -21.17 -8.70 -0.45
N ILE A 117 -20.49 -8.49 -1.58
CA ILE A 117 -20.45 -7.19 -2.26
C ILE A 117 -21.32 -7.20 -3.53
N ASP A 118 -21.08 -8.14 -4.42
CA ASP A 118 -21.78 -8.21 -5.72
C ASP A 118 -21.75 -9.64 -6.29
N GLU A 119 -22.57 -9.87 -7.33
CA GLU A 119 -22.56 -11.11 -8.10
C GLU A 119 -22.80 -10.81 -9.59
N PHE A 120 -21.89 -11.31 -10.43
CA PHE A 120 -21.98 -11.16 -11.87
C PHE A 120 -21.64 -12.47 -12.58
N GLN A 121 -22.50 -12.93 -13.51
CA GLN A 121 -22.28 -14.15 -14.28
C GLN A 121 -21.89 -15.38 -13.43
N ASP A 122 -22.59 -15.58 -12.30
CA ASP A 122 -22.34 -16.68 -11.34
C ASP A 122 -21.00 -16.58 -10.57
N HIS A 123 -20.30 -15.45 -10.69
CA HIS A 123 -19.14 -15.10 -9.88
C HIS A 123 -19.57 -14.16 -8.76
N SER A 124 -19.59 -14.67 -7.53
CA SER A 124 -19.86 -13.86 -6.34
C SER A 124 -18.57 -13.21 -5.85
N VAL A 125 -18.65 -11.95 -5.42
CA VAL A 125 -17.53 -11.20 -4.87
C VAL A 125 -17.78 -10.99 -3.38
N TYR A 126 -16.86 -11.48 -2.57
CA TYR A 126 -16.87 -11.31 -1.13
C TYR A 126 -15.62 -10.56 -0.67
N LEU A 127 -15.79 -9.67 0.30
CA LEU A 127 -14.72 -8.92 0.96
C LEU A 127 -14.51 -9.47 2.37
N ALA A 128 -13.27 -9.81 2.72
CA ALA A 128 -12.90 -10.23 4.06
C ALA A 128 -11.71 -9.44 4.57
N GLU A 129 -11.75 -9.13 5.85
CA GLU A 129 -10.65 -8.50 6.57
C GLU A 129 -10.39 -9.26 7.87
N ALA A 130 -9.12 -9.56 8.13
CA ALA A 130 -8.67 -10.24 9.35
C ALA A 130 -7.50 -9.48 10.00
N VAL A 131 -7.57 -9.35 11.32
CA VAL A 131 -6.46 -8.85 12.15
C VAL A 131 -5.65 -10.04 12.64
N ILE A 132 -4.33 -9.95 12.53
CA ILE A 132 -3.37 -10.98 12.98
C ILE A 132 -2.74 -10.48 14.29
N GLU A 133 -3.21 -11.02 15.42
CA GLU A 133 -2.71 -10.67 16.76
C GLU A 133 -2.07 -11.86 17.47
N PRO A 134 -0.77 -11.80 17.85
CA PRO A 134 0.18 -10.74 17.53
C PRO A 134 0.55 -10.74 16.02
N PRO A 135 1.01 -9.61 15.46
CA PRO A 135 1.51 -9.55 14.09
C PRO A 135 2.58 -10.60 13.84
N SER A 136 2.58 -11.20 12.65
CA SER A 136 3.43 -12.36 12.33
C SER A 136 4.15 -12.22 10.99
N THR A 137 5.33 -12.82 10.85
CA THR A 137 6.08 -12.84 9.58
C THR A 137 5.49 -13.82 8.57
N GLU A 138 4.65 -14.74 9.03
CA GLU A 138 4.00 -15.75 8.21
C GLU A 138 2.50 -15.76 8.49
N ALA A 139 1.70 -15.88 7.44
CA ALA A 139 0.26 -16.05 7.56
C ALA A 139 -0.24 -16.96 6.44
N SER A 140 -1.35 -17.66 6.68
CA SER A 140 -2.03 -18.41 5.62
C SER A 140 -3.53 -18.25 5.68
N ILE A 141 -4.15 -18.43 4.53
CA ILE A 141 -5.59 -18.30 4.31
C ILE A 141 -6.06 -19.62 3.71
N LYS A 142 -7.09 -20.20 4.31
CA LYS A 142 -7.78 -21.37 3.79
C LYS A 142 -9.19 -20.99 3.38
N PHE A 143 -9.54 -21.25 2.13
CA PHE A 143 -10.81 -20.90 1.51
C PHE A 143 -11.79 -22.06 1.70
N THR A 144 -12.64 -22.01 2.72
CA THR A 144 -13.43 -23.17 3.17
C THR A 144 -14.78 -23.29 2.48
N ARG A 145 -15.48 -22.17 2.24
CA ARG A 145 -16.80 -22.18 1.62
C ARG A 145 -16.87 -21.29 0.39
N ARG A 146 -17.09 -21.91 -0.75
CA ARG A 146 -17.30 -21.27 -2.06
C ARG A 146 -18.73 -21.52 -2.53
N LYS A 147 -19.33 -20.55 -3.22
CA LYS A 147 -20.66 -20.73 -3.83
C LYS A 147 -20.57 -21.78 -4.95
N ASN A 148 -19.54 -21.67 -5.79
CA ASN A 148 -19.26 -22.61 -6.86
C ASN A 148 -18.38 -23.75 -6.34
N LYS A 149 -18.89 -24.98 -6.45
CA LYS A 149 -18.12 -26.20 -6.15
C LYS A 149 -17.18 -26.62 -7.29
N GLY A 150 -16.91 -25.71 -8.21
CA GLY A 150 -16.00 -25.94 -9.33
C GLY A 150 -14.56 -26.15 -8.86
N THR A 151 -13.74 -26.62 -9.79
CA THR A 151 -12.28 -26.75 -9.62
C THR A 151 -11.57 -25.40 -9.72
N THR A 152 -12.25 -24.33 -10.08
CA THR A 152 -11.69 -22.98 -10.21
C THR A 152 -12.22 -22.05 -9.13
N MET A 153 -11.42 -21.04 -8.78
CA MET A 153 -11.78 -19.95 -7.87
C MET A 153 -11.06 -18.67 -8.29
N TRP A 154 -11.73 -17.53 -8.18
CA TRP A 154 -11.10 -16.23 -8.38
C TRP A 154 -10.71 -15.55 -7.07
N ILE A 155 -9.50 -14.99 -7.08
CA ILE A 155 -9.03 -14.00 -6.12
C ILE A 155 -8.90 -12.69 -6.88
N TYR A 156 -9.67 -11.68 -6.47
CA TYR A 156 -9.70 -10.38 -7.15
C TYR A 156 -8.58 -9.45 -6.66
N GLY A 157 -8.12 -9.65 -5.43
CA GLY A 157 -6.94 -8.99 -4.89
C GLY A 157 -6.74 -9.30 -3.41
N ILE A 158 -5.52 -9.11 -2.95
CA ILE A 158 -5.08 -9.27 -1.57
C ILE A 158 -4.27 -8.05 -1.18
N ARG A 159 -4.55 -7.50 0.00
CA ARG A 159 -3.82 -6.38 0.57
C ARG A 159 -3.28 -6.77 1.94
N LEU A 160 -1.96 -6.81 2.04
CA LEU A 160 -1.25 -7.08 3.30
C LEU A 160 -0.91 -5.75 3.97
N ILE A 161 -1.34 -5.59 5.21
CA ILE A 161 -1.03 -4.43 6.02
C ILE A 161 0.12 -4.81 6.95
N LEU A 162 1.26 -4.18 6.74
CA LEU A 162 2.52 -4.55 7.36
C LEU A 162 2.89 -3.56 8.47
N THR A 163 3.54 -4.07 9.51
CA THR A 163 4.21 -3.23 10.51
C THR A 163 5.39 -2.48 9.88
N GLU A 164 5.83 -1.42 10.55
CA GLU A 164 7.06 -0.72 10.15
C GLU A 164 8.26 -1.65 10.15
N SER A 165 9.17 -1.43 9.20
CA SER A 165 10.47 -2.11 9.23
C SER A 165 11.31 -1.54 10.37
N ILE A 166 11.86 -2.41 11.20
CA ILE A 166 12.70 -2.03 12.35
C ILE A 166 13.98 -1.28 11.90
N LEU A 167 14.36 -1.36 10.62
CA LEU A 167 15.53 -0.67 10.06
C LEU A 167 15.39 0.86 10.00
N ASP A 168 14.18 1.40 9.87
CA ASP A 168 13.97 2.86 9.74
C ASP A 168 13.91 3.61 11.08
N SER A 169 13.90 2.90 12.23
CA SER A 169 13.94 3.56 13.54
C SER A 169 15.30 4.18 13.88
N SER A 170 16.31 4.00 13.02
CA SER A 170 17.63 4.66 13.16
C SER A 170 17.72 6.02 12.46
N LYS A 171 16.74 6.40 11.61
CA LYS A 171 16.77 7.68 10.87
C LYS A 171 16.29 8.90 11.64
N ASN A 172 15.69 8.72 12.82
CA ASN A 172 15.22 9.81 13.68
C ASN A 172 16.02 9.91 14.98
N MET A 173 17.32 9.59 14.97
CA MET A 173 18.20 9.80 16.14
C MET A 173 18.87 11.18 16.17
N PHE A 174 18.50 12.08 15.26
CA PHE A 174 18.90 13.48 15.33
C PHE A 174 17.68 14.36 15.21
N ASP A 175 17.20 14.83 16.37
CA ASP A 175 16.29 15.96 16.42
C ASP A 175 17.08 17.22 16.00
N LEU A 176 16.96 17.55 14.72
CA LEU A 176 17.56 18.74 14.11
C LEU A 176 17.08 20.02 14.79
N ASP A 177 15.91 20.02 15.43
CA ASP A 177 15.40 21.17 16.18
C ASP A 177 16.10 21.29 17.54
N VAL A 178 16.44 20.18 18.20
CA VAL A 178 17.31 20.20 19.40
C VAL A 178 18.72 20.68 19.04
N ILE A 179 19.29 20.20 17.92
CA ILE A 179 20.61 20.64 17.45
C ILE A 179 20.58 22.12 17.06
N ASN A 180 19.55 22.58 16.34
CA ASN A 180 19.39 23.98 15.97
C ASN A 180 19.14 24.86 17.19
N ASN A 181 18.35 24.42 18.18
CA ASN A 181 18.16 25.16 19.43
C ASN A 181 19.46 25.26 20.25
N LEU A 182 20.31 24.23 20.22
CA LEU A 182 21.63 24.25 20.84
C LEU A 182 22.59 25.23 20.13
N LEU A 183 22.51 25.31 18.79
CA LEU A 183 23.32 26.20 17.97
C LEU A 183 22.88 27.66 18.06
N ILE A 184 21.56 27.93 18.03
CA ILE A 184 20.97 29.28 18.01
C ILE A 184 21.09 29.99 19.37
N ASN A 185 21.06 29.26 20.49
CA ASN A 185 21.11 29.87 21.83
C ASN A 185 22.51 30.30 22.30
N THR A 186 23.56 30.18 21.48
CA THR A 186 24.93 30.53 21.89
C THR A 186 25.40 31.85 21.27
N ASN A 187 25.02 32.98 21.87
CA ASN A 187 25.36 34.35 21.43
C ASN A 187 26.81 34.80 21.73
N GLN A 188 27.81 33.97 21.44
CA GLN A 188 29.23 34.41 21.49
C GLN A 188 30.01 34.08 20.22
N PRO A 189 30.89 34.98 19.75
CA PRO A 189 31.77 34.71 18.61
C PRO A 189 32.97 33.92 19.12
N ASN A 190 33.22 32.68 18.67
CA ASN A 190 34.52 32.05 18.91
C ASN A 190 34.81 30.79 18.08
N TYR A 191 36.04 30.77 17.56
CA TYR A 191 36.77 29.70 16.90
C TYR A 191 36.70 28.33 17.64
N ASP A 192 36.48 28.36 18.96
CA ASP A 192 36.32 27.16 19.81
C ASP A 192 35.05 26.34 19.53
N LYS A 193 34.04 26.91 18.86
CA LYS A 193 32.76 26.25 18.59
C LYS A 193 32.84 25.20 17.48
N ILE A 194 33.60 25.52 16.43
CA ILE A 194 33.85 24.59 15.32
C ILE A 194 34.73 23.45 15.83
N GLU A 195 35.71 23.76 16.68
CA GLU A 195 36.56 22.77 17.36
C GLU A 195 35.73 21.78 18.21
N MET A 196 34.72 22.27 18.94
CA MET A 196 33.89 21.45 19.82
C MET A 196 32.89 20.60 19.03
N ALA A 197 32.22 21.16 18.02
CA ALA A 197 31.37 20.40 17.11
C ALA A 197 32.16 19.33 16.32
N ARG A 198 33.38 19.69 15.88
CA ARG A 198 34.31 18.77 15.22
C ARG A 198 34.77 17.65 16.15
N LYS A 199 35.12 17.95 17.40
CA LYS A 199 35.48 16.91 18.40
C LYS A 199 34.32 15.98 18.74
N VAL A 200 33.09 16.49 18.79
CA VAL A 200 31.90 15.65 18.97
C VAL A 200 31.75 14.71 17.76
N LEU A 201 31.75 15.24 16.54
CA LEU A 201 31.68 14.43 15.31
C LEU A 201 32.84 13.41 15.19
N GLU A 202 34.08 13.82 15.50
CA GLU A 202 35.26 12.94 15.50
C GLU A 202 35.19 11.85 16.57
N SER A 203 34.61 12.14 17.74
CA SER A 203 34.43 11.13 18.80
C SER A 203 33.41 10.05 18.42
N TYR A 204 32.41 10.40 17.61
CA TYR A 204 31.46 9.43 17.06
C TYR A 204 32.08 8.59 15.93
N ALA A 205 32.84 9.21 15.02
CA ALA A 205 33.58 8.49 13.98
C ALA A 205 34.64 7.54 14.57
N SER A 206 35.27 7.92 15.68
CA SER A 206 36.28 7.08 16.36
C SER A 206 35.68 5.93 17.19
N SER A 207 34.35 5.90 17.37
CA SER A 207 33.64 4.85 18.10
C SER A 207 33.25 3.66 17.22
N GLU A 208 33.48 3.71 15.90
CA GLU A 208 33.16 2.66 14.94
C GLU A 208 34.37 1.77 14.58
N ASN A 209 35.12 1.30 15.58
CA ASN A 209 36.08 0.20 15.37
C ASN A 209 35.40 -1.17 15.44
N ASN A 210 34.27 -1.36 14.74
CA ASN A 210 33.79 -2.68 14.35
C ASN A 210 32.94 -2.60 13.07
N SER A 211 33.65 -2.77 11.95
CA SER A 211 33.20 -3.37 10.69
C SER A 211 31.97 -2.75 10.02
N TYR A 212 32.19 -1.77 9.15
CA TYR A 212 31.77 -1.68 7.74
C TYR A 212 31.74 -0.19 7.33
N GLU A 213 32.92 0.40 7.25
CA GLU A 213 33.12 1.83 7.00
C GLU A 213 33.70 2.02 5.58
N GLY A 214 32.97 2.72 4.71
CA GLY A 214 33.46 3.00 3.35
C GLY A 214 32.77 4.18 2.66
N ASP A 215 31.54 4.51 3.05
CA ASP A 215 30.73 5.50 2.32
C ASP A 215 30.38 6.76 3.12
N MET A 216 30.28 6.65 4.46
CA MET A 216 29.88 7.78 5.31
C MET A 216 31.01 8.81 5.49
N ALA A 217 32.26 8.35 5.65
CA ALA A 217 33.44 9.22 5.72
C ALA A 217 33.61 10.09 4.45
N LYS A 218 33.27 9.54 3.28
CA LYS A 218 33.29 10.29 1.99
C LYS A 218 32.21 11.36 1.92
N HIS A 219 31.04 11.13 2.52
CA HIS A 219 29.96 12.12 2.58
C HIS A 219 30.30 13.28 3.53
N LEU A 220 30.90 12.99 4.68
CA LEU A 220 31.34 14.03 5.63
C LEU A 220 32.47 14.90 5.04
N GLN A 221 33.40 14.30 4.30
CA GLN A 221 34.46 15.04 3.61
C GLN A 221 33.91 15.94 2.49
N LYS A 222 32.81 15.53 1.84
CA LYS A 222 32.07 16.35 0.85
C LYS A 222 31.39 17.56 1.49
N ILE A 223 30.81 17.41 2.69
CA ILE A 223 30.16 18.51 3.40
C ILE A 223 31.19 19.55 3.87
N ALA A 224 32.36 19.10 4.34
CA ALA A 224 33.45 19.99 4.74
C ALA A 224 34.04 20.82 3.58
N THR A 225 33.95 20.32 2.34
CA THR A 225 34.47 21.01 1.15
C THR A 225 33.46 21.98 0.51
N ILE A 226 32.17 21.88 0.81
CA ILE A 226 31.13 22.77 0.28
C ILE A 226 31.18 24.18 0.91
N ASN A 227 31.66 24.31 2.14
CA ASN A 227 31.70 25.59 2.87
C ASN A 227 32.78 26.60 2.40
N HIS A 228 33.56 26.29 1.36
CA HIS A 228 34.56 27.22 0.80
C HIS A 228 34.21 27.81 -0.58
N LYS A 229 33.01 27.55 -1.13
CA LYS A 229 32.58 28.12 -2.41
C LYS A 229 31.12 28.55 -2.41
N THR A 230 30.82 29.62 -1.68
CA THR A 230 29.53 30.31 -1.80
C THR A 230 29.77 31.81 -1.85
N ASP A 231 30.27 32.25 -3.00
CA ASP A 231 29.93 33.55 -3.55
C ASP A 231 29.64 33.35 -5.04
N ASN A 232 28.48 33.84 -5.47
CA ASN A 232 27.85 33.75 -6.80
C ASN A 232 27.02 32.48 -7.06
N PHE A 233 25.70 32.60 -6.98
CA PHE A 233 24.83 32.64 -8.16
C PHE A 233 23.37 32.83 -7.74
N LEU A 234 22.91 34.07 -7.89
CA LEU A 234 21.51 34.40 -8.13
C LEU A 234 21.17 33.97 -9.58
N THR A 235 19.88 33.79 -9.87
CA THR A 235 19.25 33.50 -11.18
C THR A 235 19.05 32.01 -11.55
N ASN A 236 17.83 31.51 -11.40
CA ASN A 236 16.89 31.34 -12.54
C ASN A 236 15.65 30.51 -12.13
N HIS A 237 14.56 31.23 -11.87
CA HIS A 237 13.19 30.72 -12.03
C HIS A 237 12.83 30.80 -13.52
N LYS A 238 12.55 29.66 -14.18
CA LYS A 238 11.62 29.51 -15.34
C LYS A 238 11.84 28.16 -16.04
N SER A 239 10.99 27.17 -15.75
CA SER A 239 10.50 26.20 -16.76
C SER A 239 9.51 25.22 -16.11
N ALA A 240 8.21 25.54 -16.12
CA ALA A 240 7.15 24.65 -15.66
C ALA A 240 5.86 24.76 -16.51
N GLU A 241 5.99 24.97 -17.83
CA GLU A 241 4.81 25.17 -18.71
C GLU A 241 4.79 24.32 -20.00
N ASN A 242 5.67 23.33 -20.19
CA ASN A 242 5.78 22.62 -21.49
C ASN A 242 5.37 21.13 -21.51
N ILE A 243 4.60 20.64 -20.53
CA ILE A 243 4.19 19.21 -20.49
C ILE A 243 2.70 18.99 -20.82
N GLN A 244 1.85 20.02 -20.78
CA GLN A 244 0.40 19.84 -20.97
C GLN A 244 -0.10 19.87 -22.43
N GLN A 245 0.72 20.20 -23.44
CA GLN A 245 0.24 20.33 -24.82
C GLN A 245 0.42 19.09 -25.72
N ASN A 246 1.06 18.01 -25.24
CA ASN A 246 1.31 16.80 -26.06
C ASN A 246 0.26 15.69 -25.91
N ILE A 247 -0.66 15.78 -24.94
CA ILE A 247 -1.67 14.73 -24.70
C ILE A 247 -2.95 15.00 -25.52
N ILE A 248 -3.27 16.26 -25.81
CA ILE A 248 -4.53 16.65 -26.47
C ILE A 248 -4.51 16.37 -27.99
N LYS A 249 -3.33 16.29 -28.63
CA LYS A 249 -3.23 16.10 -30.09
C LYS A 249 -3.26 14.66 -30.60
N LYS A 250 -3.35 13.65 -29.71
CA LYS A 250 -3.30 12.23 -30.11
C LYS A 250 -4.68 11.54 -30.16
N ILE A 251 -5.76 12.28 -29.92
CA ILE A 251 -7.13 11.73 -29.86
C ILE A 251 -7.94 12.03 -31.14
N GLU A 252 -7.50 12.95 -32.00
CA GLU A 252 -8.28 13.38 -33.18
C GLU A 252 -7.96 12.67 -34.50
N SER A 253 -7.17 11.59 -34.51
CA SER A 253 -6.80 10.90 -35.77
C SER A 253 -6.98 9.39 -35.71
N THR A 254 -8.21 8.93 -35.52
CA THR A 254 -8.61 7.57 -35.97
C THR A 254 -10.08 7.58 -36.41
N GLN A 255 -10.34 8.10 -37.62
CA GLN A 255 -11.59 7.89 -38.35
C GLN A 255 -11.34 6.82 -39.42
N HIS A 256 -11.92 5.63 -39.24
CA HIS A 256 -12.52 4.87 -40.35
C HIS A 256 -13.37 3.67 -39.86
N ASN A 257 -14.65 3.73 -40.28
CA ASN A 257 -15.58 2.66 -40.67
C ASN A 257 -15.79 1.44 -39.77
N ASN A 258 -16.99 1.34 -39.17
CA ASN A 258 -17.92 0.21 -39.38
C ASN A 258 -19.30 0.49 -38.71
N ASP A 259 -20.36 0.53 -39.53
CA ASP A 259 -21.75 0.89 -39.21
C ASP A 259 -22.56 -0.22 -38.50
N SER A 260 -22.04 -0.77 -37.40
CA SER A 260 -22.83 -1.69 -36.57
C SER A 260 -22.49 -1.67 -35.07
N ALA A 261 -21.61 -0.76 -34.61
CA ALA A 261 -21.18 -0.66 -33.21
C ALA A 261 -21.75 0.56 -32.45
N SER A 262 -22.65 1.34 -33.07
CA SER A 262 -23.11 2.62 -32.50
C SER A 262 -24.13 2.48 -31.38
N GLN A 263 -24.77 1.31 -31.22
CA GLN A 263 -25.77 1.08 -30.17
C GLN A 263 -25.09 0.82 -28.81
N ASP A 264 -24.07 -0.05 -28.77
CA ASP A 264 -23.33 -0.40 -27.54
C ASP A 264 -22.55 0.79 -26.95
N TYR A 265 -22.07 1.71 -27.80
CA TYR A 265 -21.38 2.91 -27.33
C TYR A 265 -22.32 3.88 -26.58
N PHE A 266 -23.58 3.95 -27.02
CA PHE A 266 -24.58 4.81 -26.40
C PHE A 266 -25.02 4.28 -25.03
N ASP A 267 -25.13 2.96 -24.90
CA ASP A 267 -25.46 2.29 -23.64
C ASP A 267 -24.30 2.39 -22.63
N LEU A 268 -23.05 2.25 -23.08
CA LEU A 268 -21.88 2.42 -22.21
C LEU A 268 -21.75 3.86 -21.72
N LYS A 269 -21.94 4.85 -22.59
CA LYS A 269 -21.90 6.27 -22.20
C LYS A 269 -22.99 6.59 -21.18
N THR A 270 -24.21 6.12 -21.42
CA THR A 270 -25.34 6.33 -20.51
C THR A 270 -25.10 5.65 -19.15
N TYR A 271 -24.50 4.46 -19.14
CA TYR A 271 -24.11 3.78 -17.92
C TYR A 271 -23.05 4.58 -17.13
N ILE A 272 -22.03 5.10 -17.81
CA ILE A 272 -20.98 5.93 -17.20
C ILE A 272 -21.59 7.19 -16.60
N ASP A 273 -22.41 7.93 -17.36
CA ASP A 273 -23.06 9.16 -16.91
C ASP A 273 -23.97 8.90 -15.68
N ASN A 274 -24.72 7.78 -15.68
CA ASN A 274 -25.55 7.38 -14.55
C ASN A 274 -24.72 7.01 -13.31
N LYS A 275 -23.57 6.35 -13.48
CA LYS A 275 -22.66 6.03 -12.37
C LYS A 275 -22.02 7.28 -11.79
N PHE A 276 -21.58 8.22 -12.62
CA PHE A 276 -21.06 9.51 -12.17
C PHE A 276 -22.12 10.30 -11.40
N SER A 277 -23.34 10.38 -11.92
CA SER A 277 -24.45 11.05 -11.23
C SER A 277 -24.77 10.41 -9.87
N SER A 278 -24.75 9.07 -9.79
CA SER A 278 -24.95 8.36 -8.53
C SER A 278 -23.82 8.62 -7.52
N LEU A 279 -22.58 8.72 -7.97
CA LEU A 279 -21.42 9.01 -7.12
C LEU A 279 -21.46 10.45 -6.61
N GLU A 280 -21.75 11.41 -7.48
CA GLU A 280 -21.89 12.82 -7.13
C GLU A 280 -23.00 13.02 -6.09
N LYS A 281 -24.13 12.33 -6.25
CA LYS A 281 -25.21 12.34 -5.27
C LYS A 281 -24.75 11.81 -3.90
N LYS A 282 -24.07 10.65 -3.87
CA LYS A 282 -23.55 10.06 -2.64
C LYS A 282 -22.54 10.97 -1.93
N LEU A 283 -21.65 11.59 -2.70
CA LEU A 283 -20.65 12.51 -2.17
C LEU A 283 -21.31 13.75 -1.56
N THR A 284 -22.32 14.30 -2.24
CA THR A 284 -23.10 15.45 -1.75
C THR A 284 -23.83 15.11 -0.46
N GLU A 285 -24.49 13.95 -0.38
CA GLU A 285 -25.16 13.47 0.84
C GLU A 285 -24.16 13.29 2.00
N GLN A 286 -22.95 12.80 1.73
CA GLN A 286 -21.92 12.64 2.74
C GLN A 286 -21.39 13.98 3.27
N ILE A 287 -21.20 14.96 2.39
CA ILE A 287 -20.80 16.33 2.77
C ILE A 287 -21.89 16.97 3.65
N GLU A 288 -23.17 16.88 3.25
CA GLU A 288 -24.28 17.41 4.05
C GLU A 288 -24.34 16.77 5.45
N LEU A 289 -24.12 15.45 5.54
CA LEU A 289 -24.07 14.75 6.83
C LEU A 289 -22.91 15.21 7.70
N MET A 290 -21.72 15.42 7.11
CA MET A 290 -20.55 15.94 7.82
C MET A 290 -20.77 17.36 8.32
N ASP A 291 -21.38 18.23 7.51
CA ASP A 291 -21.69 19.61 7.87
C ASP A 291 -22.71 19.67 9.01
N GLN A 292 -23.77 18.85 8.94
CA GLN A 292 -24.75 18.75 10.03
C GLN A 292 -24.11 18.28 11.33
N ASN A 293 -23.20 17.30 11.27
CA ASN A 293 -22.49 16.81 12.46
C ASN A 293 -21.53 17.85 13.03
N THR A 294 -20.87 18.63 12.17
CA THR A 294 -19.97 19.72 12.59
C THR A 294 -20.75 20.85 13.23
N ASN A 295 -21.88 21.25 12.64
CA ASN A 295 -22.78 22.26 13.21
C ASN A 295 -23.31 21.83 14.58
N LYS A 296 -23.74 20.57 14.74
CA LYS A 296 -24.15 20.04 16.05
C LYS A 296 -23.04 20.09 17.10
N LYS A 297 -21.78 19.88 16.70
CA LYS A 297 -20.63 19.98 17.62
C LYS A 297 -20.39 21.44 18.02
N LEU A 298 -20.46 22.37 17.07
CA LEU A 298 -20.34 23.80 17.32
C LEU A 298 -21.45 24.32 18.24
N ASP A 299 -22.69 23.89 18.04
CA ASP A 299 -23.82 24.25 18.91
C ASP A 299 -23.60 23.79 20.36
N ARG A 300 -23.05 22.58 20.55
CA ARG A 300 -22.70 22.09 21.89
C ARG A 300 -21.63 22.94 22.56
N ILE A 301 -20.61 23.35 21.82
CA ILE A 301 -19.55 24.23 22.33
C ILE A 301 -20.12 25.60 22.68
N SER A 302 -20.96 26.17 21.81
CA SER A 302 -21.62 27.46 22.04
C SER A 302 -22.47 27.43 23.32
N ASN A 303 -23.28 26.39 23.49
CA ASN A 303 -24.09 26.20 24.71
C ASN A 303 -23.23 26.07 25.98
N TYR A 304 -22.10 25.36 25.89
CA TYR A 304 -21.19 25.21 27.02
C TYR A 304 -20.55 26.55 27.42
N LEU A 305 -20.15 27.36 26.45
CA LEU A 305 -19.60 28.70 26.69
C LEU A 305 -20.64 29.64 27.31
N GLU A 306 -21.89 29.61 26.85
CA GLU A 306 -22.97 30.40 27.46
C GLU A 306 -23.21 30.05 28.93
N LEU A 307 -23.19 28.75 29.27
CA LEU A 307 -23.35 28.28 30.65
C LEU A 307 -22.20 28.78 31.54
N ILE A 308 -20.96 28.77 31.04
CA ILE A 308 -19.81 29.30 31.77
C ILE A 308 -19.96 30.81 32.01
N ILE A 309 -20.38 31.57 31.00
CA ILE A 309 -20.57 33.02 31.10
C ILE A 309 -21.67 33.35 32.12
N LYS A 310 -22.80 32.64 32.11
CA LYS A 310 -23.91 32.84 33.07
C LYS A 310 -23.58 32.44 34.50
N SER A 311 -22.52 31.62 34.70
CA SER A 311 -22.09 31.16 36.02
C SER A 311 -21.10 32.11 36.73
N LYS A 312 -20.67 33.18 36.05
CA LYS A 312 -19.82 34.26 36.60
C LYS A 312 -20.66 35.51 36.86
#